data_AF-Q4T183-F1
#
_entry.id   AF-Q4T183-F1
#
_cell.length_a   1.000
_cell.length_b   1.000
_cell.length_c   1.000
_cell.angle_alpha   90.00
_cell.angle_beta   90.00
_cell.angle_gamma   90.00
#
_symmetry.space_group_name_H-M   'P 1'
#
loop_
_entity.id
_entity.type
_entity.pdbx_description
1 polymer ?
#
loop_
_entity_poly.entity_id
_entity_poly.type
_entity_poly.pdbx_seq_one_letter_code
_entity_poly.pdbx_strand_id
1 'polypeptide(L)'
;GHRAQVMKRATAGGFTHDCTVFVRGPERCHIPTYFVDKVVFYLQRETSPRPPVEMCKDPPYRVEESGYAGFILPIEVYFRNKEEPKKVRFDYDLFLHLEGHPPVNHLRCEKLTFNNPTEEFRRRLLKAGGV
;
A
#
# COMPACT_ATOMS: atom_id res chain seq x y z
N GLY A 1 -3.71 -0.95 3.89
CA GLY A 1 -5.14 -1.23 4.06
C GLY A 1 -5.74 -1.52 2.70
N HIS A 2 -6.88 -2.19 2.62
CA HIS A 2 -7.53 -2.42 1.33
C HIS A 2 -9.06 -2.48 1.47
N ARG A 3 -9.74 -2.20 0.36
CA ARG A 3 -11.17 -2.45 0.16
C ARG A 3 -11.35 -3.40 -1.01
N ALA A 4 -12.32 -4.29 -0.93
CA ALA A 4 -12.67 -5.19 -2.04
C ALA A 4 -14.17 -5.41 -2.07
N GLN A 5 -14.75 -5.41 -3.27
CA GLN A 5 -16.18 -5.64 -3.48
C GLN A 5 -16.39 -6.58 -4.67
N VAL A 6 -17.37 -7.48 -4.54
CA VAL A 6 -17.81 -8.34 -5.63
C VAL A 6 -18.50 -7.48 -6.70
N MET A 7 -18.13 -7.69 -7.95
CA MET A 7 -18.77 -7.04 -9.10
C MET A 7 -20.14 -7.66 -9.38
N LYS A 8 -21.08 -6.87 -9.92
CA LYS A 8 -22.37 -7.39 -10.40
C LYS A 8 -22.22 -8.37 -11.57
N ARG A 9 -21.17 -8.21 -12.37
CA ARG A 9 -20.87 -9.06 -13.52
C ARG A 9 -19.35 -9.15 -13.67
N ALA A 10 -18.85 -10.36 -13.87
CA ALA A 10 -17.43 -10.55 -14.13
C ALA A 10 -16.97 -9.85 -15.41
N THR A 11 -15.71 -9.43 -15.44
CA THR A 11 -15.09 -8.88 -16.66
C THR A 11 -14.96 -9.97 -17.73
N ALA A 12 -14.69 -9.58 -18.98
CA ALA A 12 -14.40 -10.55 -20.05
C ALA A 12 -13.19 -11.44 -19.73
N GLY A 13 -12.26 -10.96 -18.89
CA GLY A 13 -11.11 -11.72 -18.39
C GLY A 13 -11.40 -12.55 -17.13
N GLY A 14 -12.65 -12.64 -16.68
CA GLY A 14 -13.05 -13.45 -15.53
C GLY A 14 -12.79 -12.81 -14.16
N PHE A 15 -12.43 -11.53 -14.09
CA PHE A 15 -12.28 -10.84 -12.80
C PHE A 15 -13.64 -10.63 -12.16
N THR A 16 -13.72 -10.91 -10.85
CA THR A 16 -14.96 -10.94 -10.08
C THR A 16 -15.03 -9.84 -9.02
N HIS A 17 -13.91 -9.20 -8.70
CA HIS A 17 -13.81 -8.20 -7.65
C HIS A 17 -13.17 -6.91 -8.13
N ASP A 18 -13.66 -5.78 -7.63
CA ASP A 18 -12.96 -4.50 -7.65
C ASP A 18 -12.25 -4.31 -6.31
N CYS A 19 -10.97 -3.99 -6.37
CA CYS A 19 -10.10 -3.85 -5.21
C CYS A 19 -9.38 -2.51 -5.21
N THR A 20 -9.24 -1.92 -4.02
CA THR A 20 -8.39 -0.74 -3.81
C THR A 20 -7.48 -0.99 -2.63
N VAL A 21 -6.17 -1.08 -2.87
CA VAL A 21 -5.16 -1.15 -1.82
C VAL A 21 -4.51 0.21 -1.62
N PHE A 22 -4.20 0.57 -0.38
CA PHE A 22 -3.67 1.88 -0.05
C PHE A 22 -2.70 1.87 1.14
N VAL A 23 -1.76 2.82 1.09
CA VAL A 23 -0.91 3.24 2.20
C VAL A 23 -1.29 4.68 2.56
N ARG A 24 -1.57 4.93 3.84
CA ARG A 24 -1.91 6.27 4.33
C ARG A 24 -1.42 6.44 5.76
N GLY A 25 -1.20 7.69 6.17
CA GLY A 25 -1.01 8.05 7.57
C GLY A 25 -2.31 7.91 8.38
N PRO A 26 -2.23 8.04 9.72
CA PRO A 26 -3.41 8.11 10.59
C PRO A 26 -4.34 9.28 10.20
N GLU A 27 -5.59 9.28 10.68
CA GLU A 27 -6.53 10.37 10.36
C GLU A 27 -6.02 11.73 10.86
N ARG A 28 -6.23 12.80 10.06
CA ARG A 28 -5.71 14.19 10.23
C ARG A 28 -4.21 14.37 10.00
N CYS A 29 -3.50 13.29 9.71
CA CYS A 29 -2.08 13.34 9.42
C CYS A 29 -1.87 13.52 7.90
N HIS A 30 -1.53 14.73 7.43
CA HIS A 30 -1.02 15.01 6.06
C HIS A 30 0.40 14.42 5.82
N ILE A 31 0.68 13.31 6.48
CA ILE A 31 1.98 12.94 7.03
C ILE A 31 2.87 12.11 6.10
N PRO A 32 2.38 11.27 5.17
CA PRO A 32 3.32 10.49 4.39
C PRO A 32 4.17 11.36 3.45
N THR A 33 3.74 12.53 2.97
CA THR A 33 4.54 13.34 2.03
C THR A 33 5.84 13.93 2.61
N TYR A 34 5.94 14.13 3.93
CA TYR A 34 7.13 14.76 4.50
C TYR A 34 8.36 13.85 4.48
N PHE A 35 8.15 12.55 4.71
CA PHE A 35 9.21 11.57 4.87
C PHE A 35 9.11 10.37 3.93
N VAL A 36 8.00 10.17 3.21
CA VAL A 36 7.87 9.14 2.16
C VAL A 36 8.27 9.76 0.81
N ASP A 37 9.16 9.07 0.10
CA ASP A 37 9.58 9.41 -1.26
C ASP A 37 8.61 8.82 -2.29
N LYS A 38 8.30 7.53 -2.14
CA LYS A 38 7.36 6.81 -3.00
C LYS A 38 6.87 5.54 -2.31
N VAL A 39 5.76 5.01 -2.81
CA VAL A 39 5.24 3.69 -2.47
C VAL A 39 5.20 2.85 -3.73
N VAL A 40 5.65 1.60 -3.61
CA VAL A 40 5.75 0.64 -4.71
C VAL A 40 4.92 -0.59 -4.37
N PHE A 41 3.95 -0.92 -5.23
CA PHE A 41 3.08 -2.09 -5.09
C PHE A 41 3.49 -3.14 -6.13
N TYR A 42 3.81 -4.36 -5.68
CA TYR A 42 4.26 -5.46 -6.54
C TYR A 42 3.08 -6.37 -6.86
N LEU A 43 2.32 -6.01 -7.90
CA LEU A 43 1.07 -6.68 -8.26
C LEU A 43 1.35 -8.05 -8.90
N GLN A 44 0.48 -9.03 -8.65
CA GLN A 44 0.54 -10.32 -9.31
C GLN A 44 -0.23 -10.26 -10.63
N ARG A 45 0.43 -10.55 -11.77
CA ARG A 45 -0.25 -10.84 -13.04
C ARG A 45 0.23 -12.18 -13.58
N GLU A 46 -0.71 -13.06 -13.90
CA GLU A 46 -0.45 -14.44 -14.31
C GLU A 46 0.42 -14.56 -15.57
N THR A 47 0.39 -13.54 -16.43
CA THR A 47 0.98 -13.59 -17.77
C THR A 47 2.41 -13.06 -17.85
N SER A 48 2.98 -12.53 -16.76
CA SER A 48 4.30 -11.90 -16.79
C SER A 48 5.29 -12.56 -15.83
N PRO A 49 6.49 -12.97 -16.30
CA PRO A 49 7.56 -13.47 -15.43
C PRO A 49 8.12 -12.40 -14.49
N ARG A 50 7.79 -11.12 -14.72
CA ARG A 50 8.06 -10.01 -13.80
C ARG A 50 6.74 -9.43 -13.31
N PRO A 51 6.46 -9.42 -11.99
CA PRO A 51 5.24 -8.82 -11.48
C PRO A 51 5.21 -7.34 -11.89
N PRO A 52 4.10 -6.85 -12.48
CA PRO A 52 3.96 -5.43 -12.75
C PRO A 52 4.04 -4.64 -11.45
N VAL A 53 4.67 -3.47 -11.56
CA VAL A 53 4.99 -2.63 -10.43
C VAL A 53 4.28 -1.30 -10.61
N GLU A 54 3.40 -0.97 -9.68
CA GLU A 54 2.78 0.35 -9.63
C GLU A 54 3.54 1.23 -8.62
N MET A 55 3.97 2.41 -9.07
CA MET A 55 4.80 3.32 -8.26
C MET A 55 4.08 4.65 -8.08
N CYS A 56 3.67 4.93 -6.85
CA CYS A 56 3.07 6.19 -6.46
C CYS A 56 4.12 7.09 -5.80
N LYS A 57 4.51 8.19 -6.44
CA LYS A 57 5.42 9.20 -5.86
C LYS A 57 4.70 10.20 -4.97
N ASP A 58 3.43 10.46 -5.27
CA ASP A 58 2.60 11.43 -4.57
C ASP A 58 1.31 10.80 -4.06
N PRO A 59 0.70 11.31 -2.98
CA PRO A 59 -0.57 10.81 -2.48
C PRO A 59 -1.72 11.14 -3.45
N PRO A 60 -2.80 10.35 -3.44
CA PRO A 60 -3.00 9.16 -2.60
C PRO A 60 -2.14 7.97 -3.06
N TYR A 61 -1.41 7.35 -2.14
CA TYR A 61 -0.63 6.13 -2.42
C TYR A 61 -1.58 4.93 -2.45
N ARG A 62 -2.22 4.71 -3.60
CA ARG A 62 -3.20 3.64 -3.78
C ARG A 62 -3.15 3.06 -5.19
N VAL A 63 -3.61 1.82 -5.30
CA VAL A 63 -3.79 1.13 -6.58
C VAL A 63 -5.21 0.59 -6.61
N GLU A 64 -5.88 0.78 -7.74
CA GLU A 64 -7.20 0.23 -8.05
C GLU A 64 -7.00 -0.89 -9.09
N GLU A 65 -7.42 -2.10 -8.76
CA GLU A 65 -7.23 -3.29 -9.61
C GLU A 65 -8.47 -4.18 -9.53
N SER A 66 -8.70 -4.95 -10.60
CA SER A 66 -9.72 -5.98 -10.63
C SER A 66 -9.06 -7.37 -10.57
N GLY A 67 -9.65 -8.29 -9.81
CA GLY A 67 -9.08 -9.62 -9.62
C GLY A 67 -10.13 -10.69 -9.36
N TYR A 68 -9.67 -11.93 -9.32
CA TYR A 68 -10.48 -13.10 -8.99
C TYR A 68 -9.93 -13.84 -7.75
N ALA A 69 -8.59 -13.82 -7.62
CA ALA A 69 -7.73 -14.28 -6.53
C ALA A 69 -7.41 -13.23 -5.46
N GLY A 70 -7.43 -13.60 -4.18
CA GLY A 70 -6.59 -12.93 -3.18
C GLY A 70 -5.12 -13.35 -3.31
N PHE A 71 -4.18 -12.52 -2.85
CA PHE A 71 -2.75 -12.82 -2.89
C PHE A 71 -1.95 -12.02 -1.86
N ILE A 72 -0.72 -12.46 -1.59
CA ILE A 72 0.24 -11.67 -0.82
C ILE A 72 0.83 -10.59 -1.73
N LEU A 73 0.54 -9.34 -1.41
CA LEU A 73 1.01 -8.16 -2.11
C LEU A 73 2.21 -7.54 -1.37
N PRO A 74 3.43 -7.63 -1.93
CA PRO A 74 4.53 -6.85 -1.40
C PRO A 74 4.33 -5.36 -1.65
N ILE A 75 4.56 -4.57 -0.61
CA ILE A 75 4.48 -3.12 -0.64
C ILE A 75 5.79 -2.55 -0.08
N GLU A 76 6.51 -1.77 -0.87
CA GLU A 76 7.69 -1.04 -0.40
C GLU A 76 7.38 0.44 -0.21
N VAL A 77 7.71 0.96 0.97
CA VAL A 77 7.62 2.39 1.27
C VAL A 77 9.04 2.93 1.33
N TYR A 78 9.40 3.78 0.38
CA TYR A 78 10.70 4.44 0.31
C TYR A 78 10.66 5.74 1.10
N PHE A 79 11.72 6.02 1.84
CA PHE A 79 11.83 7.21 2.66
C PHE A 79 12.66 8.29 1.97
N ARG A 80 12.33 9.56 2.24
CA ARG A 80 13.18 10.72 1.96
C ARG A 80 14.33 10.76 2.96
N ASN A 81 15.12 9.69 2.99
CA ASN A 81 16.26 9.46 3.84
C ASN A 81 17.49 9.14 2.99
N LYS A 82 18.63 9.74 3.32
CA LYS A 82 19.89 9.52 2.60
C LYS A 82 20.65 8.30 3.15
N GLU A 83 20.44 7.99 4.43
CA GLU A 83 21.06 6.88 5.14
C GLU A 83 20.13 5.66 5.23
N GLU A 84 20.64 4.54 5.73
CA GLU A 84 19.81 3.36 5.98
C GLU A 84 18.95 3.53 7.25
N PRO A 85 17.72 3.00 7.26
CA PRO A 85 17.05 2.32 6.15
C PRO A 85 16.50 3.32 5.11
N LYS A 86 16.69 3.01 3.82
CA LYS A 86 16.10 3.80 2.70
C LYS A 86 14.65 3.43 2.40
N LYS A 87 14.21 2.25 2.82
CA LYS A 87 12.85 1.74 2.62
C LYS A 87 12.46 0.72 3.67
N VAL A 88 11.17 0.42 3.74
CA VAL A 88 10.61 -0.74 4.45
C VAL A 88 9.74 -1.54 3.48
N ARG A 89 9.70 -2.86 3.64
CA ARG A 89 8.84 -3.76 2.88
C ARG A 89 7.81 -4.40 3.80
N PHE A 90 6.57 -4.45 3.33
CA PHE A 90 5.46 -5.17 3.96
C PHE A 90 4.94 -6.22 2.98
N ASP A 91 4.83 -7.47 3.42
CA ASP A 91 4.05 -8.46 2.71
C ASP A 91 2.60 -8.38 3.23
N TYR A 92 1.73 -7.79 2.41
CA TYR A 92 0.36 -7.44 2.78
C TYR A 92 -0.63 -8.45 2.20
N ASP A 93 -1.45 -9.07 3.05
CA ASP A 93 -2.50 -9.98 2.60
C ASP A 93 -3.67 -9.20 1.98
N LEU A 94 -3.84 -9.36 0.66
CA LEU A 94 -4.98 -8.86 -0.09
C LEU A 94 -5.93 -10.03 -0.31
N PHE A 95 -6.80 -10.26 0.67
CA PHE A 95 -7.84 -11.28 0.60
C PHE A 95 -9.13 -10.74 -0.01
N LEU A 96 -9.94 -11.62 -0.58
CA LEU A 96 -11.25 -11.32 -1.15
C LEU A 96 -12.32 -12.10 -0.39
N HIS A 97 -13.49 -11.50 -0.20
CA HIS A 97 -14.65 -12.20 0.34
C HIS A 97 -15.47 -12.85 -0.77
N LEU A 98 -16.07 -14.00 -0.49
CA LEU A 98 -16.97 -14.66 -1.46
C LEU A 98 -18.27 -13.86 -1.67
N GLU A 99 -18.96 -14.14 -2.77
CA GLU A 99 -20.29 -13.60 -3.02
C GLU A 99 -21.25 -13.93 -1.86
N GLY A 100 -22.09 -12.95 -1.49
CA GLY A 100 -22.99 -13.03 -0.34
C GLY A 100 -22.39 -12.53 0.97
N HIS A 101 -21.07 -12.32 1.07
CA HIS A 101 -20.44 -11.68 2.22
C HIS A 101 -20.33 -10.15 2.05
N PRO A 102 -20.24 -9.38 3.16
CA PRO A 102 -20.02 -7.94 3.09
C PRO A 102 -18.70 -7.58 2.39
N PRO A 103 -18.60 -6.41 1.74
CA PRO A 103 -17.35 -5.93 1.15
C PRO A 103 -16.21 -5.89 2.18
N VAL A 104 -14.99 -6.18 1.74
CA VAL A 104 -13.80 -6.05 2.58
C VAL A 104 -13.52 -4.58 2.82
N ASN A 105 -13.26 -4.21 4.07
CA ASN A 105 -12.74 -2.91 4.46
C ASN A 105 -11.70 -3.10 5.58
N HIS A 106 -10.51 -3.53 5.19
CA HIS A 106 -9.45 -3.94 6.11
C HIS A 106 -8.40 -2.84 6.32
N LEU A 107 -8.06 -2.59 7.58
CA LEU A 107 -7.01 -1.67 8.00
C LEU A 107 -5.96 -2.42 8.82
N ARG A 108 -4.71 -2.32 8.38
CA ARG A 108 -3.52 -2.78 9.11
C ARG A 108 -2.70 -1.56 9.50
N CYS A 109 -2.43 -1.40 10.79
CA CYS A 109 -1.62 -0.32 11.33
C CYS A 109 -0.19 -0.81 11.56
N GLU A 110 0.78 -0.01 11.14
CA GLU A 110 2.21 -0.30 11.27
C GLU A 110 2.90 0.83 12.02
N LYS A 111 3.76 0.49 12.98
CA LYS A 111 4.59 1.46 13.72
C LYS A 111 6.05 1.26 13.34
N LEU A 112 6.64 2.30 12.74
CA LEU A 112 8.07 2.31 12.40
C LEU A 112 8.86 3.07 13.48
N THR A 113 10.03 2.53 13.84
CA THR A 113 10.96 3.18 14.77
C THR A 113 12.30 3.36 14.06
N PHE A 114 12.81 4.59 14.04
CA PHE A 114 14.09 4.93 13.44
C PHE A 114 15.06 5.33 14.55
N ASN A 115 16.15 4.58 14.70
CA ASN A 115 17.14 4.84 15.74
C ASN A 115 18.19 5.82 15.21
N ASN A 116 18.48 6.87 15.99
CA ASN A 116 19.45 7.91 15.66
C ASN A 116 19.34 8.46 14.21
N PRO A 117 18.13 8.86 13.75
CA PRO A 117 18.00 9.39 12.40
C PRO A 117 18.78 10.69 12.23
N THR A 118 19.26 10.96 11.01
CA THR A 118 19.85 12.26 10.67
C THR A 118 18.92 13.41 11.07
N GLU A 119 19.47 14.57 11.39
CA GLU A 119 18.66 15.72 11.81
C GLU A 119 17.65 16.15 10.73
N GLU A 120 18.02 16.03 9.46
CA GLU A 120 17.11 16.27 8.33
C GLU A 120 15.94 15.28 8.35
N PHE A 121 16.21 13.98 8.47
CA PHE A 121 15.18 12.95 8.46
C PHE A 121 14.30 13.00 9.72
N ARG A 122 14.89 13.24 10.89
CA ARG A 122 14.17 13.47 12.15
C ARG A 122 13.16 14.61 12.03
N ARG A 123 13.56 15.74 11.44
CA ARG A 123 12.63 16.87 11.20
C ARG A 123 11.47 16.49 10.30
N ARG A 124 11.70 15.66 9.27
CA ARG A 124 10.64 15.14 8.40
C ARG A 124 9.68 14.23 9.17
N LEU A 125 10.21 13.31 9.98
CA LEU A 125 9.43 12.39 10.84
C LEU A 125 8.57 13.14 11.87
N LEU A 126 9.10 14.18 12.51
CA LEU A 126 8.36 14.99 13.49
C LEU A 126 7.25 15.83 12.84
N LYS A 127 7.49 16.44 11.67
CA LYS A 127 6.42 17.06 10.86
C LYS A 127 5.36 16.06 10.44
N ALA A 128 5.78 14.81 10.31
CA ALA A 128 4.98 13.63 10.08
C ALA A 128 4.35 13.05 11.37
N GLY A 129 4.35 13.76 12.50
CA GLY A 129 3.68 13.31 13.73
C GLY A 129 4.35 12.14 14.45
N GLY A 130 5.61 11.85 14.12
CA GLY A 130 6.45 10.97 14.93
C GLY A 130 6.68 11.55 16.32
N VAL A 131 6.94 10.67 17.28
CA VAL A 131 7.21 10.98 18.71
C VAL A 131 8.57 10.44 19.08
#